data_AF-A0A2M7KG96-F1
#
_entry.id   AF-A0A2M7KG96-F1
#
_cell.length_a   1.000
_cell.length_b   1.000
_cell.length_c   1.000
_cell.angle_alpha   90.00
_cell.angle_beta   90.00
_cell.angle_gamma   90.00
#
_symmetry.space_group_name_H-M   'P 1'
#
loop_
_entity.id
_entity.type
_entity.pdbx_description
1 polymer ?
#
loop_
_entity_poly.entity_id
_entity_poly.type
_entity_poly.pdbx_seq_one_letter_code
_entity_poly.pdbx_strand_id
1 'polypeptide(L)'
;MKGRVFEQVFPFLARGFIEHAQCNGTTVEDSPENTTHQSQPQTGSASLPTHQVFQGTLTFLYRLLFVLYAEARDLLPVREQGGYFEHSLNRLKHEVRDKAGLDVEQVEARLATAYSKTETTLYERLSELFAAIDTGRPALNLPTYNGGLFLIDPADDDRTDEAQHGRFLRDYKIPDYYLACGLDLLARDEDPKTKALVFIDYKSLGVRQLGSIYEGLLEFRVRIAPETMAVVKG
;
A
#
# COMPACT_ATOMS: atom_id res chain seq x y z
N MET A 1 -16.11 -1.61 5.58
CA MET A 1 -14.66 -1.82 5.41
C MET A 1 -14.25 -2.17 3.98
N LYS A 2 -14.73 -3.25 3.35
CA LYS A 2 -14.40 -3.61 1.95
C LYS A 2 -14.53 -2.42 0.99
N GLY A 3 -15.72 -1.83 0.83
CA GLY A 3 -15.95 -0.69 -0.07
C GLY A 3 -14.99 0.47 0.16
N ARG A 4 -14.83 0.92 1.42
CA ARG A 4 -13.88 1.98 1.80
C ARG A 4 -12.43 1.68 1.34
N VAL A 5 -11.94 0.46 1.52
CA VAL A 5 -10.57 0.11 1.14
C VAL A 5 -10.37 0.28 -0.37
N PHE A 6 -11.33 -0.11 -1.20
CA PHE A 6 -11.22 0.04 -2.66
C PHE A 6 -11.55 1.42 -3.17
N GLU A 7 -12.56 2.07 -2.60
CA GLU A 7 -13.10 3.33 -3.10
C GLU A 7 -12.35 4.54 -2.55
N GLN A 8 -11.67 4.40 -1.40
CA GLN A 8 -11.02 5.51 -0.72
C GLN A 8 -9.52 5.26 -0.47
N VAL A 9 -9.13 4.11 0.09
CA VAL A 9 -7.71 3.84 0.40
C VAL A 9 -6.90 3.59 -0.88
N PHE A 10 -7.37 2.68 -1.74
CA PHE A 10 -6.66 2.27 -2.95
C PHE A 10 -6.34 3.45 -3.89
N PRO A 11 -7.27 4.39 -4.19
CA PRO A 11 -6.98 5.52 -5.06
C PRO A 11 -5.88 6.44 -4.54
N PHE A 12 -5.79 6.68 -3.23
CA PHE A 12 -4.69 7.48 -2.66
C PHE A 12 -3.34 6.81 -2.87
N LEU A 13 -3.25 5.50 -2.58
CA LEU A 13 -1.99 4.75 -2.73
C LEU A 13 -1.57 4.64 -4.20
N ALA A 14 -2.50 4.29 -5.10
CA ALA A 14 -2.25 4.23 -6.53
C ALA A 14 -1.83 5.59 -7.10
N ARG A 15 -2.51 6.66 -6.68
CA ARG A 15 -2.14 8.03 -7.08
C ARG A 15 -0.74 8.38 -6.63
N GLY A 16 -0.34 8.00 -5.42
CA GLY A 16 1.02 8.26 -4.94
C GLY A 16 2.10 7.57 -5.78
N PHE A 17 1.90 6.31 -6.18
CA PHE A 17 2.84 5.64 -7.09
C PHE A 17 2.93 6.35 -8.46
N ILE A 18 1.78 6.77 -9.01
CA ILE A 18 1.71 7.51 -10.27
C ILE A 18 2.48 8.84 -10.17
N GLU A 19 2.25 9.61 -9.11
CA GLU A 19 2.88 10.92 -8.90
C GLU A 19 4.39 10.77 -8.73
N HIS A 20 4.85 9.77 -7.97
CA HIS A 20 6.27 9.48 -7.83
C HIS A 20 6.91 9.06 -9.16
N ALA A 21 6.25 8.19 -9.94
CA ALA A 21 6.72 7.78 -11.25
C ALA A 21 6.85 8.99 -12.20
N GLN A 22 5.83 9.85 -12.23
CA GLN A 22 5.81 11.07 -13.07
C GLN A 22 6.89 12.08 -12.65
N CYS A 23 7.10 12.30 -11.34
CA CYS A 23 8.18 13.13 -10.84
C CYS A 23 9.56 12.62 -11.25
N ASN A 24 9.72 11.31 -11.43
CA ASN A 24 10.96 10.68 -11.88
C ASN A 24 11.03 10.51 -13.40
N GLY A 25 10.16 11.17 -14.17
CA GLY A 25 10.19 11.16 -15.64
C GLY A 25 9.65 9.89 -16.28
N THR A 26 8.90 9.08 -15.53
CA THR A 26 8.22 7.88 -16.04
C THR A 26 6.77 8.21 -16.42
N THR A 27 6.36 7.90 -17.65
CA THR A 27 4.98 8.10 -18.11
C THR A 27 4.13 6.89 -17.74
N VAL A 28 2.91 7.12 -17.24
CA VAL A 28 1.97 6.03 -16.93
C VAL A 28 1.05 5.83 -18.12
N GLU A 29 0.99 4.60 -18.63
CA GLU A 29 0.28 4.27 -19.87
C GLU A 29 -0.71 3.12 -19.67
N ASP A 30 -1.89 3.25 -20.26
CA ASP A 30 -2.82 2.14 -20.42
C ASP A 30 -2.32 1.22 -21.54
N SER A 31 -1.46 0.28 -21.17
CA SER A 31 -1.04 -0.81 -22.07
C SER A 31 -2.07 -1.94 -22.04
N PRO A 32 -2.81 -2.20 -23.12
CA PRO A 32 -3.51 -3.47 -23.26
C PRO A 32 -2.46 -4.59 -23.41
N GLU A 33 -2.64 -5.70 -22.68
CA GLU A 33 -1.73 -6.87 -22.60
C GLU A 33 -1.40 -7.53 -23.97
N ASN A 34 -1.86 -7.01 -25.10
CA ASN A 34 -1.80 -7.69 -26.39
C ASN A 34 -1.47 -6.79 -27.59
N THR A 35 -0.54 -5.84 -27.45
CA THR A 35 -0.08 -5.04 -28.59
C THR A 35 1.32 -5.46 -29.04
N THR A 36 1.38 -6.51 -29.85
CA THR A 36 2.52 -6.72 -30.76
C THR A 36 2.46 -5.66 -31.85
N HIS A 37 2.84 -4.43 -31.54
CA HIS A 37 3.18 -3.45 -32.57
C HIS A 37 4.63 -3.04 -32.42
N GLN A 38 5.43 -3.50 -33.39
CA GLN A 38 6.72 -2.93 -33.73
C GLN A 38 6.53 -1.44 -34.04
N SER A 39 6.78 -0.60 -33.04
CA SER A 39 7.01 0.82 -33.23
C SER A 39 8.42 1.11 -32.75
N GLN A 40 9.26 1.62 -33.66
CA GLN A 40 10.64 2.01 -33.39
C GLN A 40 10.75 2.95 -32.17
N PRO A 41 11.88 2.91 -31.44
CA PRO A 41 12.08 3.64 -30.19
C PRO A 41 12.24 5.13 -30.48
N GLN A 42 11.21 5.92 -30.16
CA GLN A 42 11.33 7.37 -30.06
C GLN A 42 11.71 7.67 -28.59
N THR A 43 13.00 7.89 -28.35
CA THR A 43 13.57 8.66 -27.22
C THR A 43 13.14 8.27 -25.79
N GLY A 44 13.77 7.24 -25.22
CA GLY A 44 14.30 7.24 -23.84
C GLY A 44 13.40 7.50 -22.61
N SER A 45 12.08 7.70 -22.73
CA SER A 45 11.19 7.84 -21.56
C SER A 45 10.78 6.47 -21.03
N ALA A 46 11.04 6.19 -19.76
CA ALA A 46 10.51 4.99 -19.10
C ALA A 46 8.97 5.05 -19.09
N SER A 47 8.32 3.93 -19.42
CA SER A 47 6.86 3.79 -19.36
C SER A 47 6.47 2.79 -18.26
N LEU A 48 5.44 3.14 -17.49
CA LEU A 48 4.87 2.34 -16.42
C LEU A 48 3.43 1.94 -16.77
N PRO A 49 3.17 0.66 -17.07
CA PRO A 49 1.81 0.21 -17.37
C PRO A 49 0.85 0.34 -16.17
N THR A 50 -0.39 0.76 -16.42
CA THR A 50 -1.43 0.88 -15.38
C THR A 50 -1.66 -0.43 -14.61
N HIS A 51 -1.58 -1.59 -15.28
CA HIS A 51 -1.74 -2.88 -14.61
C HIS A 51 -0.63 -3.15 -13.56
N GLN A 52 0.58 -2.63 -13.77
CA GLN A 52 1.67 -2.76 -12.80
C GLN A 52 1.44 -1.85 -11.60
N VAL A 53 1.00 -0.61 -11.82
CA VAL A 53 0.57 0.30 -10.73
C VAL A 53 -0.49 -0.36 -9.87
N PHE A 54 -1.46 -0.99 -10.53
CA PHE A 54 -2.55 -1.70 -9.86
C PHE A 54 -2.04 -2.86 -9.01
N GLN A 55 -1.25 -3.78 -9.59
CA GLN A 55 -0.69 -4.93 -8.89
C GLN A 55 0.23 -4.53 -7.74
N GLY A 56 1.05 -3.50 -7.95
CA GLY A 56 1.91 -2.92 -6.92
C GLY A 56 1.10 -2.33 -5.77
N THR A 57 0.08 -1.52 -6.07
CA THR A 57 -0.83 -0.95 -5.06
C THR A 57 -1.52 -2.02 -4.25
N LEU A 58 -2.00 -3.06 -4.92
CA LEU A 58 -2.65 -4.20 -4.28
C LEU A 58 -1.69 -4.94 -3.34
N THR A 59 -0.46 -5.21 -3.79
CA THR A 59 0.56 -5.88 -2.98
C THR A 59 0.93 -5.04 -1.76
N PHE A 60 1.13 -3.74 -1.94
CA PHE A 60 1.43 -2.82 -0.84
C PHE A 60 0.30 -2.77 0.19
N LEU A 61 -0.94 -2.67 -0.26
CA LEU A 61 -2.12 -2.68 0.60
C LEU A 61 -2.24 -4.00 1.39
N TYR A 62 -1.95 -5.15 0.75
CA TYR A 62 -1.90 -6.44 1.45
C TYR A 62 -0.84 -6.48 2.54
N ARG A 63 0.37 -5.94 2.29
CA ARG A 63 1.43 -5.83 3.30
C ARG A 63 0.96 -5.01 4.51
N LEU A 64 0.35 -3.84 4.26
CA LEU A 64 -0.20 -3.00 5.32
C LEU A 64 -1.26 -3.73 6.15
N LEU A 65 -2.24 -4.36 5.50
CA LEU A 65 -3.31 -5.09 6.17
C LEU A 65 -2.77 -6.25 7.00
N PHE A 66 -1.80 -6.99 6.46
CA PHE A 66 -1.15 -8.09 7.17
C PHE A 66 -0.46 -7.58 8.44
N VAL A 67 0.33 -6.50 8.34
CA VAL A 67 1.03 -5.94 9.51
C VAL A 67 0.04 -5.40 10.54
N LEU A 68 -0.98 -4.65 10.13
CA LEU A 68 -2.03 -4.15 11.04
C LEU A 68 -2.69 -5.30 11.81
N TYR A 69 -3.01 -6.39 11.12
CA TYR A 69 -3.61 -7.57 11.74
C TYR A 69 -2.64 -8.32 12.66
N ALA A 70 -1.39 -8.49 12.23
CA ALA A 70 -0.37 -9.20 12.99
C ALA A 70 0.00 -8.45 14.28
N GLU A 71 0.19 -7.13 14.21
CA GLU A 71 0.42 -6.28 15.39
C GLU A 71 -0.80 -6.28 16.33
N ALA A 72 -2.02 -6.18 15.80
CA ALA A 72 -3.23 -6.17 16.64
C ALA A 72 -3.46 -7.50 17.40
N ARG A 73 -2.91 -8.61 16.88
CA ARG A 73 -2.99 -9.94 17.49
C ARG A 73 -1.75 -10.32 18.30
N ASP A 74 -0.84 -9.37 18.53
CA ASP A 74 0.41 -9.61 19.24
C ASP A 74 1.26 -10.73 18.58
N LEU A 75 1.13 -10.92 17.25
CA LEU A 75 1.98 -11.84 16.49
C LEU A 75 3.34 -11.23 16.20
N LEU A 76 3.43 -9.89 16.18
CA LEU A 76 4.67 -9.13 16.11
C LEU A 76 4.91 -8.46 17.47
N PRO A 77 6.18 -8.21 17.87
CA PRO A 77 6.54 -7.69 19.20
C PRO A 77 6.22 -6.18 19.38
N VAL A 78 5.01 -5.75 19.02
CA VAL A 78 4.53 -4.36 19.07
C VAL A 78 4.51 -3.76 20.48
N ARG A 79 4.62 -4.58 21.53
CA ARG A 79 4.66 -4.15 22.93
C ARG A 79 6.07 -3.77 23.41
N GLU A 80 7.11 -4.13 22.66
CA GLU A 80 8.51 -3.87 23.03
C GLU A 80 8.87 -2.40 22.75
N GLN A 81 8.68 -1.54 23.77
CA GLN A 81 9.06 -0.13 23.74
C GLN A 81 10.57 0.03 23.56
N GLY A 82 11.01 0.97 22.72
CA GLY A 82 12.42 1.13 22.36
C GLY A 82 13.00 0.04 21.45
N GLY A 83 12.16 -0.94 21.05
CA GLY A 83 12.50 -2.00 20.08
C GLY A 83 11.61 -1.92 18.84
N TYR A 84 10.96 -3.02 18.49
CA TYR A 84 10.08 -3.11 17.30
C TYR A 84 9.01 -2.00 17.26
N PHE A 85 8.48 -1.58 18.42
CA PHE A 85 7.44 -0.55 18.47
C PHE A 85 7.85 0.75 17.75
N GLU A 86 9.10 1.20 17.85
CA GLU A 86 9.56 2.45 17.22
C GLU A 86 9.50 2.40 15.68
N HIS A 87 9.58 1.19 15.12
CA HIS A 87 9.50 0.93 13.68
C HIS A 87 8.12 0.39 13.26
N SER A 88 7.21 0.16 14.21
CA SER A 88 5.93 -0.50 13.97
C SER A 88 4.96 0.35 13.15
N LEU A 89 4.05 -0.31 12.45
CA LEU A 89 2.95 0.35 11.78
C LEU A 89 1.99 0.99 12.80
N ASN A 90 1.87 0.38 13.98
CA ASN A 90 1.15 0.97 15.10
C ASN A 90 1.71 2.34 15.51
N ARG A 91 3.04 2.52 15.52
CA ARG A 91 3.65 3.82 15.79
C ARG A 91 3.36 4.83 14.68
N LEU A 92 3.59 4.42 13.43
CA LEU A 92 3.33 5.26 12.24
C LEU A 92 1.88 5.77 12.18
N LYS A 93 0.88 4.91 12.39
CA LYS A 93 -0.52 5.34 12.33
C LYS A 93 -0.91 6.31 13.46
N HIS A 94 -0.24 6.25 14.62
CA HIS A 94 -0.44 7.23 15.69
C HIS A 94 0.15 8.59 15.34
N GLU A 95 1.34 8.61 14.73
CA GLU A 95 1.96 9.85 14.24
C GLU A 95 1.07 10.53 13.18
N VAL A 96 0.54 9.76 12.23
CA VAL A 96 -0.40 10.26 11.21
C VAL A 96 -1.68 10.82 11.86
N ARG A 97 -2.29 10.08 12.80
CA ARG A 97 -3.46 10.53 13.56
C ARG A 97 -3.20 11.89 14.23
N ASP A 98 -2.04 12.07 14.86
CA ASP A 98 -1.70 13.29 15.59
C ASP A 98 -1.65 14.52 14.67
N LYS A 99 -1.25 14.32 13.41
CA LYS A 99 -1.29 15.37 12.39
C LYS A 99 -2.70 15.58 11.83
N ALA A 100 -3.39 14.49 11.49
CA ALA A 100 -4.71 14.48 10.90
C ALA A 100 -5.81 15.07 11.81
N GLY A 101 -5.68 14.92 13.13
CA GLY A 101 -6.74 15.31 14.07
C GLY A 101 -7.93 14.34 14.05
N LEU A 102 -9.01 14.70 14.75
CA LEU A 102 -10.17 13.81 14.96
C LEU A 102 -11.38 14.13 14.07
N ASP A 103 -11.39 15.32 13.46
CA ASP A 103 -12.47 15.79 12.60
C ASP A 103 -12.26 15.28 11.16
N VAL A 104 -13.18 14.44 10.71
CA VAL A 104 -13.18 13.79 9.40
C VAL A 104 -13.02 14.81 8.27
N GLU A 105 -13.72 15.96 8.37
CA GLU A 105 -13.73 16.97 7.30
C GLU A 105 -12.41 17.72 7.18
N GLN A 106 -11.60 17.72 8.25
CA GLN A 106 -10.33 18.46 8.28
C GLN A 106 -9.10 17.58 8.01
N VAL A 107 -9.25 16.24 8.01
CA VAL A 107 -8.13 15.30 7.91
C VAL A 107 -7.25 15.61 6.70
N GLU A 108 -7.83 15.65 5.50
CA GLU A 108 -7.05 15.79 4.26
C GLU A 108 -6.31 17.13 4.22
N ALA A 109 -6.97 18.23 4.58
CA ALA A 109 -6.35 19.56 4.62
C ALA A 109 -5.20 19.64 5.63
N ARG A 110 -5.35 18.99 6.80
CA ARG A 110 -4.31 18.94 7.83
C ARG A 110 -3.13 18.07 7.39
N LEU A 111 -3.39 16.92 6.77
CA LEU A 111 -2.35 16.06 6.22
C LEU A 111 -1.61 16.73 5.04
N ALA A 112 -2.32 17.47 4.19
CA ALA A 112 -1.71 18.26 3.11
C ALA A 112 -0.76 19.35 3.62
N THR A 113 -0.99 19.86 4.83
CA THR A 113 -0.11 20.83 5.49
C THR A 113 1.07 20.13 6.17
N ALA A 114 0.86 18.92 6.70
CA ALA A 114 1.84 18.21 7.53
C ALA A 114 2.83 17.35 6.74
N TYR A 115 2.47 16.89 5.54
CA TYR A 115 3.25 15.93 4.76
C TYR A 115 3.50 16.41 3.34
N SER A 116 4.71 16.12 2.84
CA SER A 116 5.15 16.49 1.50
C SER A 116 4.49 15.63 0.41
N LYS A 117 4.27 16.21 -0.77
CA LYS A 117 3.82 15.50 -1.98
C LYS A 117 4.97 14.88 -2.79
N THR A 118 6.22 15.07 -2.35
CA THR A 118 7.42 14.57 -3.05
C THR A 118 8.34 13.74 -2.17
N GLU A 119 8.43 14.03 -0.87
CA GLU A 119 9.22 13.22 0.07
C GLU A 119 8.55 11.87 0.31
N THR A 120 9.35 10.84 0.64
CA THR A 120 8.89 9.45 0.77
C THR A 120 9.33 8.82 2.10
N THR A 121 9.53 9.64 3.13
CA THR A 121 10.07 9.24 4.43
C THR A 121 9.21 8.15 5.12
N LEU A 122 7.89 8.28 5.05
CA LEU A 122 6.96 7.27 5.60
C LEU A 122 7.06 5.95 4.84
N TYR A 123 7.22 6.02 3.51
CA TYR A 123 7.35 4.85 2.66
C TYR A 123 8.66 4.10 2.93
N GLU A 124 9.75 4.83 3.15
CA GLU A 124 11.07 4.27 3.50
C GLU A 124 11.01 3.55 4.85
N ARG A 125 10.41 4.16 5.87
CA ARG A 125 10.19 3.52 7.18
C ARG A 125 9.35 2.23 7.07
N LEU A 126 8.31 2.23 6.24
CA LEU A 126 7.51 1.03 5.97
C LEU A 126 8.31 -0.04 5.23
N SER A 127 9.12 0.36 4.26
CA SER A 127 9.97 -0.55 3.51
C SER A 127 11.00 -1.23 4.43
N GLU A 128 11.59 -0.49 5.36
CA GLU A 128 12.46 -1.04 6.39
C GLU A 128 11.74 -2.03 7.31
N LEU A 129 10.50 -1.70 7.72
CA LEU A 129 9.66 -2.59 8.52
C LEU A 129 9.37 -3.90 7.77
N PHE A 130 8.96 -3.80 6.51
CA PHE A 130 8.69 -4.95 5.66
C PHE A 130 9.95 -5.81 5.47
N ALA A 131 11.11 -5.19 5.25
CA ALA A 131 12.39 -5.91 5.11
C ALA A 131 12.75 -6.66 6.39
N ALA A 132 12.50 -6.03 7.55
CA ALA A 132 12.71 -6.67 8.85
C ALA A 132 11.81 -7.89 9.04
N ILE A 133 10.53 -7.81 8.61
CA ILE A 133 9.57 -8.92 8.69
C ILE A 133 9.96 -10.08 7.75
N ASP A 134 10.39 -9.76 6.53
CA ASP A 134 10.80 -10.74 5.52
C ASP A 134 12.03 -11.55 5.96
N THR A 135 13.09 -10.85 6.34
CA THR A 135 14.39 -11.46 6.68
C THR A 135 14.51 -11.93 8.13
N GLY A 136 13.55 -11.53 8.97
CA GLY A 136 13.70 -11.60 10.43
C GLY A 136 14.77 -10.65 10.95
N ARG A 137 14.61 -10.18 12.19
CA ARG A 137 15.64 -9.35 12.85
C ARG A 137 15.76 -9.77 14.31
N PRO A 138 16.83 -10.51 14.68
CA PRO A 138 17.06 -10.92 16.07
C PRO A 138 17.12 -9.73 17.03
N ALA A 139 17.70 -8.60 16.61
CA ALA A 139 17.77 -7.38 17.42
C ALA A 139 16.39 -6.77 17.74
N LEU A 140 15.35 -7.13 16.99
CA LEU A 140 13.96 -6.70 17.20
C LEU A 140 13.06 -7.85 17.68
N ASN A 141 13.64 -9.00 18.09
CA ASN A 141 12.92 -10.23 18.42
C ASN A 141 11.92 -10.68 17.35
N LEU A 142 12.22 -10.39 16.09
CA LEU A 142 11.30 -10.60 14.97
C LEU A 142 11.61 -11.94 14.28
N PRO A 143 10.69 -12.92 14.32
CA PRO A 143 10.87 -14.18 13.61
C PRO A 143 10.77 -13.96 12.09
N THR A 144 11.37 -14.84 11.30
CA THR A 144 11.28 -14.82 9.84
C THR A 144 9.86 -15.17 9.40
N TYR A 145 9.18 -14.26 8.70
CA TYR A 145 7.89 -14.53 8.06
C TYR A 145 8.11 -14.91 6.60
N ASN A 146 8.40 -16.20 6.38
CA ASN A 146 8.66 -16.73 5.04
C ASN A 146 7.34 -16.96 4.28
N GLY A 147 7.09 -16.17 3.24
CA GLY A 147 5.92 -16.33 2.38
C GLY A 147 5.94 -15.50 1.09
N GLY A 148 7.06 -14.86 0.73
CA GLY A 148 7.21 -14.04 -0.48
C GLY A 148 6.46 -12.70 -0.47
N LEU A 149 5.42 -12.56 0.36
CA LEU A 149 4.62 -11.34 0.46
C LEU A 149 5.45 -10.11 0.79
N PHE A 150 6.48 -10.23 1.63
CA PHE A 150 7.34 -9.12 2.07
C PHE A 150 8.68 -9.04 1.33
N LEU A 151 8.85 -9.77 0.23
CA LEU A 151 10.06 -9.74 -0.59
C LEU A 151 10.29 -8.32 -1.17
N ILE A 152 11.40 -7.68 -0.79
CA ILE A 152 11.70 -6.28 -1.17
C ILE A 152 12.88 -6.16 -2.13
N ASP A 153 13.86 -7.05 -2.04
CA ASP A 153 15.04 -7.01 -2.90
C ASP A 153 15.29 -8.38 -3.55
N PRO A 154 14.43 -8.80 -4.48
CA PRO A 154 14.61 -10.05 -5.21
C PRO A 154 15.78 -9.95 -6.19
N ALA A 155 16.41 -11.09 -6.48
CA ALA A 155 17.45 -11.17 -7.50
C ALA A 155 16.91 -10.76 -8.89
N ASP A 156 17.77 -10.13 -9.70
CA ASP A 156 17.40 -9.60 -11.03
C ASP A 156 17.02 -10.71 -12.04
N ASP A 157 17.43 -11.95 -11.80
CA ASP A 157 17.10 -13.12 -12.63
C ASP A 157 15.86 -13.88 -12.13
N ASP A 158 15.34 -13.56 -10.94
CA ASP A 158 14.11 -14.15 -10.42
C ASP A 158 12.89 -13.65 -11.24
N ARG A 159 12.11 -14.59 -11.77
CA ARG A 159 10.94 -14.32 -12.63
C ARG A 159 9.60 -14.57 -11.93
N THR A 160 9.60 -14.95 -10.66
CA THR A 160 8.37 -15.14 -9.87
C THR A 160 7.54 -13.87 -9.77
N ASP A 161 6.22 -14.02 -9.56
CA ASP A 161 5.30 -12.89 -9.39
C ASP A 161 5.69 -12.06 -8.15
N GLU A 162 6.11 -12.72 -7.07
CA GLU A 162 6.60 -12.08 -5.85
C GLU A 162 7.82 -11.19 -6.11
N ALA A 163 8.77 -11.66 -6.92
CA ALA A 163 9.93 -10.88 -7.31
C ALA A 163 9.56 -9.68 -8.19
N GLN A 164 8.58 -9.83 -9.10
CA GLN A 164 8.09 -8.72 -9.90
C GLN A 164 7.45 -7.63 -9.02
N HIS A 165 6.60 -8.01 -8.07
CA HIS A 165 6.00 -7.06 -7.14
C HIS A 165 7.04 -6.41 -6.21
N GLY A 166 8.04 -7.18 -5.76
CA GLY A 166 9.15 -6.66 -4.96
C GLY A 166 9.92 -5.56 -5.68
N ARG A 167 10.30 -5.80 -6.95
CA ARG A 167 10.96 -4.78 -7.79
C ARG A 167 10.10 -3.54 -8.00
N PHE A 168 8.81 -3.71 -8.29
CA PHE A 168 7.90 -2.57 -8.43
C PHE A 168 7.92 -1.69 -7.17
N LEU A 169 7.82 -2.29 -5.97
CA LEU A 169 7.78 -1.55 -4.70
C LEU A 169 9.14 -0.99 -4.28
N ARG A 170 10.24 -1.50 -4.84
CA ARG A 170 11.58 -0.93 -4.70
C ARG A 170 11.75 0.31 -5.58
N ASP A 171 11.31 0.22 -6.82
CA ASP A 171 11.57 1.22 -7.87
C ASP A 171 10.58 2.40 -7.81
N TYR A 172 9.33 2.14 -7.39
CA TYR A 172 8.29 3.15 -7.23
C TYR A 172 7.87 3.27 -5.76
N LYS A 173 7.81 4.52 -5.27
CA LYS A 173 7.44 4.85 -3.89
C LYS A 173 6.13 5.63 -3.85
N ILE A 174 5.56 5.78 -2.66
CA ILE A 174 4.38 6.63 -2.41
C ILE A 174 4.84 7.86 -1.61
N PRO A 175 4.61 9.10 -2.10
CA PRO A 175 4.95 10.29 -1.34
C PRO A 175 4.14 10.41 -0.05
N ASP A 176 4.73 11.07 0.95
CA ASP A 176 4.28 11.07 2.34
C ASP A 176 2.83 11.55 2.50
N TYR A 177 2.40 12.55 1.73
CA TYR A 177 1.01 13.01 1.71
C TYR A 177 0.03 11.90 1.33
N TYR A 178 0.25 11.25 0.19
CA TYR A 178 -0.65 10.22 -0.32
C TYR A 178 -0.65 8.99 0.60
N LEU A 179 0.52 8.61 1.11
CA LEU A 179 0.66 7.50 2.05
C LEU A 179 -0.03 7.81 3.38
N ALA A 180 0.12 9.02 3.92
CA ALA A 180 -0.54 9.41 5.16
C ALA A 180 -2.07 9.38 5.02
N CYS A 181 -2.63 9.90 3.92
CA CYS A 181 -4.07 9.84 3.65
C CYS A 181 -4.57 8.39 3.56
N GLY A 182 -3.89 7.55 2.78
CA GLY A 182 -4.25 6.14 2.64
C GLY A 182 -4.13 5.38 3.96
N LEU A 183 -3.07 5.61 4.73
CA LEU A 183 -2.83 4.97 6.02
C LEU A 183 -3.88 5.41 7.06
N ASP A 184 -4.28 6.68 7.06
CA ASP A 184 -5.28 7.18 7.99
C ASP A 184 -6.65 6.54 7.76
N LEU A 185 -7.09 6.49 6.50
CA LEU A 185 -8.33 5.83 6.08
C LEU A 185 -8.34 4.34 6.36
N LEU A 186 -7.16 3.71 6.32
CA LEU A 186 -6.96 2.30 6.66
C LEU A 186 -6.97 2.09 8.18
N ALA A 187 -6.38 3.01 8.94
CA ALA A 187 -6.21 2.87 10.38
C ALA A 187 -7.44 3.28 11.19
N ARG A 188 -8.26 4.21 10.70
CA ARG A 188 -9.34 4.85 11.47
C ARG A 188 -10.67 4.84 10.73
N ASP A 189 -11.76 4.79 11.49
CA ASP A 189 -13.13 4.93 11.01
C ASP A 189 -13.90 5.92 11.88
N GLU A 190 -14.95 6.50 11.32
CA GLU A 190 -15.84 7.41 12.06
C GLU A 190 -16.67 6.57 13.03
N ASP A 191 -16.61 6.91 14.31
CA ASP A 191 -17.51 6.31 15.29
C ASP A 191 -18.95 6.81 15.04
N PRO A 192 -19.93 5.93 14.77
CA PRO A 192 -21.28 6.36 14.42
C PRO A 192 -21.99 7.19 15.50
N LYS A 193 -21.58 7.07 16.77
CA LYS A 193 -22.19 7.76 17.90
C LYS A 193 -21.52 9.10 18.17
N THR A 194 -20.19 9.13 18.19
CA THR A 194 -19.42 10.32 18.58
C THR A 194 -19.02 11.19 17.40
N LYS A 195 -19.12 10.68 16.16
CA LYS A 195 -18.69 11.34 14.92
C LYS A 195 -17.19 11.66 14.84
N ALA A 196 -16.42 11.21 15.83
CA ALA A 196 -14.97 11.34 15.84
C ALA A 196 -14.31 10.14 15.16
N LEU A 197 -13.14 10.36 14.57
CA LEU A 197 -12.30 9.27 14.06
C LEU A 197 -11.68 8.45 15.20
N VAL A 198 -11.92 7.15 15.18
CA VAL A 198 -11.37 6.17 16.12
C VAL A 198 -10.59 5.10 15.38
N PHE A 199 -9.61 4.47 16.03
CA PHE A 199 -8.86 3.37 15.40
C PHE A 199 -9.74 2.15 15.16
N ILE A 200 -9.55 1.53 14.01
CA ILE A 200 -10.17 0.24 13.67
C ILE A 200 -9.51 -0.86 14.51
N ASP A 201 -10.35 -1.67 15.18
CA ASP A 201 -9.89 -2.83 15.93
C ASP A 201 -9.68 -4.05 15.01
N TYR A 202 -8.48 -4.16 14.47
CA TYR A 202 -8.06 -5.29 13.63
C TYR A 202 -7.99 -6.63 14.36
N LYS A 203 -7.96 -6.64 15.71
CA LYS A 203 -7.99 -7.89 16.48
C LYS A 203 -9.38 -8.54 16.44
N SER A 204 -10.41 -7.70 16.45
CA SER A 204 -11.82 -8.08 16.43
C SER A 204 -12.39 -8.25 15.02
N LEU A 205 -11.61 -7.92 13.98
CA LEU A 205 -11.95 -8.28 12.60
C LEU A 205 -12.03 -9.82 12.52
N GLY A 206 -13.25 -10.35 12.46
CA GLY A 206 -13.45 -11.79 12.31
C GLY A 206 -12.80 -12.29 11.02
N VAL A 207 -12.40 -13.57 11.01
CA VAL A 207 -11.76 -14.24 9.84
C VAL A 207 -12.56 -14.01 8.55
N ARG A 208 -13.90 -13.88 8.62
CA ARG A 208 -14.77 -13.55 7.48
C ARG A 208 -14.63 -12.13 6.95
N GLN A 209 -14.37 -11.14 7.80
CA GLN A 209 -14.18 -9.75 7.36
C GLN A 209 -12.81 -9.55 6.72
N LEU A 210 -11.78 -10.21 7.27
CA LEU A 210 -10.48 -10.26 6.63
C LEU A 210 -10.57 -11.02 5.30
N GLY A 211 -11.23 -12.18 5.32
CA GLY A 211 -11.56 -12.96 4.13
C GLY A 211 -12.30 -12.15 3.07
N SER A 212 -13.26 -11.30 3.42
CA SER A 212 -13.96 -10.46 2.44
C SER A 212 -13.13 -9.32 1.88
N ILE A 213 -12.13 -8.82 2.62
CA ILE A 213 -11.13 -7.90 2.09
C ILE A 213 -10.22 -8.65 1.11
N TYR A 214 -9.69 -9.82 1.46
CA TYR A 214 -8.88 -10.66 0.57
C TYR A 214 -9.66 -11.10 -0.70
N GLU A 215 -10.87 -11.64 -0.54
CA GLU A 215 -11.77 -11.99 -1.63
C GLU A 215 -12.13 -10.76 -2.46
N GLY A 216 -12.36 -9.61 -1.82
CA GLY A 216 -12.57 -8.36 -2.53
C GLY A 216 -11.38 -7.94 -3.38
N LEU A 217 -10.16 -8.15 -2.87
CA LEU A 217 -8.93 -7.76 -3.54
C LEU A 217 -8.65 -8.73 -4.70
N LEU A 218 -9.00 -10.02 -4.55
CA LEU A 218 -9.00 -11.00 -5.63
C LEU A 218 -10.11 -10.74 -6.67
N GLU A 219 -11.33 -10.42 -6.24
CA GLU A 219 -12.45 -10.06 -7.11
C GLU A 219 -12.15 -8.78 -7.89
N PHE A 220 -11.45 -7.81 -7.28
CA PHE A 220 -11.03 -6.58 -7.94
C PHE A 220 -9.95 -6.85 -8.99
N ARG A 221 -8.97 -7.74 -8.73
CA ARG A 221 -8.07 -8.26 -9.78
C ARG A 221 -8.87 -8.87 -10.93
N VAL A 222 -9.89 -9.69 -10.60
CA VAL A 222 -10.74 -10.39 -11.59
C VAL A 222 -11.77 -9.48 -12.25
N ARG A 223 -12.04 -8.26 -11.77
CA ARG A 223 -12.92 -7.28 -12.45
C ARG A 223 -12.17 -6.36 -13.38
N ILE A 224 -10.89 -6.12 -13.14
CA ILE A 224 -10.07 -5.31 -14.04
C ILE A 224 -9.44 -6.19 -15.13
N ALA A 225 -9.14 -7.46 -14.83
CA ALA A 225 -8.70 -8.44 -15.82
C ALA A 225 -9.67 -8.69 -17.02
N PRO A 226 -11.02 -8.53 -16.93
CA PRO A 226 -11.95 -8.71 -18.04
C PRO A 226 -12.54 -7.39 -18.57
N GLU A 227 -12.37 -6.24 -17.91
CA GLU A 227 -12.87 -4.95 -18.42
C GLU A 227 -11.94 -4.32 -19.49
N THR A 228 -11.28 -5.17 -20.28
CA THR A 228 -10.92 -4.85 -21.67
C THR A 228 -11.53 -5.91 -22.59
N MET A 229 -12.86 -6.02 -22.58
CA MET A 229 -13.60 -6.76 -23.61
C MET A 229 -14.72 -5.87 -24.16
N ALA A 230 -14.40 -5.23 -25.28
CA ALA A 230 -15.30 -4.71 -26.31
C ALA A 230 -16.32 -3.62 -25.92
N VAL A 231 -15.91 -2.35 -26.08
CA VAL A 231 -16.83 -1.34 -26.64
C VAL A 231 -16.81 -1.51 -28.15
N VAL A 232 -17.64 -2.42 -28.66
CA VAL A 232 -18.04 -2.35 -30.07
C VAL A 232 -19.11 -1.26 -30.15
N LYS A 233 -18.74 -0.10 -30.68
CA LYS A 233 -19.73 0.87 -31.17
C LYS A 233 -20.56 0.18 -32.25
N GLY A 234 -21.84 -0.04 -31.96
CA GLY A 234 -22.89 -0.09 -32.97
C GLY A 234 -23.34 1.33 -33.31
#